data_AF-A0A7J6DQZ8-F1
#
_entry.id   AF-A0A7J6DQZ8-F1
#
_cell.length_a   1.000
_cell.length_b   1.000
_cell.length_c   1.000
_cell.angle_alpha   90.00
_cell.angle_beta   90.00
_cell.angle_gamma   90.00
#
_symmetry.space_group_name_H-M   'P 1'
#
loop_
_entity.id
_entity.type
_entity.pdbx_description
1 polymer ?
#
loop_
_entity_poly.entity_id
_entity_poly.type
_entity_poly.pdbx_seq_one_letter_code
_entity_poly.pdbx_strand_id
1 'polypeptide(L)'
;MEKSNTCSRKHRPLNLLRLVRGLICLVVFVSTAFIFLVYFAPPLAVILRFLSIRWSRKVTSFAFSLWLALWPFLFEKINRTKVVFYGDTVPSKERVMVIANHRTEVDWMYLWDLALRKGCLGHIKYVLKDSLMKLPVFGWGFHVLEFLPLQRKWESDEPVLRQMLSTFTDAQDPLWLAIFPEGTDFTEQKCKNSQNFAAQVGLPVLYNVLLPKTKGFCVCLEVLRGSLDAVYDVTIAYKNNCPSFLDNVFGLDPSEVHIHVRRIPVTDIPSSEADSSAWLIDSFHLKDKLLSNFKIQSHFPDPVSQEELSSFKCLANFMLVIFLTVVFGYLTFSFLWSKIYIFLSCAYLASATNLNIRPKPFLGSIRAFYTVWPGTLSGNGAGILGDGGFVLQSGESVHLTAPPGWSGRFWGRTQCNFDESGNGKCETGDCGPLKCTGGGAPPVTLVEFTIGSTSTDKDFYDVSLVDGYNVGMGVKAVGGTGDCQYAGCVNDLNGNCPAELRVTESGSGSTIACKSACAAFNAPEFCCTGDHATPQTCSPTQYSAMFKSACPTAYSYAYDDASSTCTCSGSNYLITFCPTGSSL
;
A
#
# COMPACT_ATOMS: atom_id res chain seq x y z
N MET A 1 -48.65 -21.14 1.99
CA MET A 1 -49.34 -20.31 0.99
C MET A 1 -48.41 -19.19 0.59
N GLU A 2 -48.14 -19.09 -0.72
CA GLU A 2 -47.15 -18.25 -1.37
C GLU A 2 -47.21 -16.76 -0.99
N LYS A 3 -46.04 -16.18 -0.72
CA LYS A 3 -45.67 -14.87 -1.28
C LYS A 3 -44.27 -14.97 -1.88
N SER A 4 -44.25 -15.52 -3.09
CA SER A 4 -43.16 -15.33 -4.05
C SER A 4 -43.00 -13.83 -4.31
N ASN A 5 -41.77 -13.35 -4.16
CA ASN A 5 -41.18 -12.12 -4.70
C ASN A 5 -42.16 -11.14 -5.37
N THR A 6 -42.59 -10.13 -4.61
CA THR A 6 -42.97 -8.84 -5.21
C THR A 6 -41.76 -8.33 -5.98
N CYS A 7 -41.76 -8.50 -7.30
CA CYS A 7 -40.96 -7.69 -8.20
C CYS A 7 -41.42 -6.25 -7.97
N SER A 8 -40.71 -5.53 -7.10
CA SER A 8 -40.95 -4.11 -6.88
C SER A 8 -40.90 -3.41 -8.24
N ARG A 9 -41.98 -2.72 -8.59
CA ARG A 9 -42.10 -2.05 -9.88
C ARG A 9 -40.95 -1.06 -10.01
N LYS A 10 -40.07 -1.27 -11.00
CA LYS A 10 -38.92 -0.40 -11.29
C LYS A 10 -39.38 1.05 -11.38
N HIS A 11 -38.56 2.00 -10.91
CA HIS A 11 -38.94 3.42 -10.92
C HIS A 11 -39.30 3.90 -12.33
N ARG A 12 -38.54 3.44 -13.34
CA ARG A 12 -38.84 3.69 -14.75
C ARG A 12 -38.97 2.37 -15.51
N PRO A 13 -39.97 2.24 -16.39
CA PRO A 13 -40.13 1.04 -17.21
C PRO A 13 -39.04 0.98 -18.29
N LEU A 14 -38.62 -0.23 -18.62
CA LEU A 14 -37.78 -0.48 -19.80
C LEU A 14 -38.65 -0.29 -21.05
N ASN A 15 -38.25 0.64 -21.91
CA ASN A 15 -38.87 0.87 -23.22
C ASN A 15 -37.80 0.79 -24.31
N LEU A 16 -38.22 0.73 -25.58
CA LEU A 16 -37.31 0.58 -26.71
C LEU A 16 -36.23 1.67 -26.75
N LEU A 17 -36.58 2.92 -26.42
CA LEU A 17 -35.63 4.03 -26.39
C LEU A 17 -34.54 3.82 -25.32
N ARG A 18 -34.92 3.44 -24.09
CA ARG A 18 -33.97 3.16 -23.00
C ARG A 18 -33.10 1.94 -23.30
N LEU A 19 -33.70 0.91 -23.89
CA LEU A 19 -32.98 -0.29 -24.32
C LEU A 19 -31.90 0.06 -25.34
N VAL A 20 -32.28 0.71 -26.46
CA VAL A 20 -31.33 1.09 -27.52
C VAL A 20 -30.26 2.05 -26.98
N ARG A 21 -30.66 3.08 -26.22
CA ARG A 21 -29.73 4.02 -25.59
C ARG A 21 -28.74 3.31 -24.67
N GLY A 22 -29.21 2.43 -23.79
CA GLY A 22 -28.36 1.70 -22.86
C GLY A 22 -27.39 0.77 -23.58
N LEU A 23 -27.83 0.09 -24.65
CA LEU A 23 -26.95 -0.72 -25.50
C LEU A 23 -25.88 0.12 -26.18
N ILE A 24 -26.24 1.29 -26.74
CA ILE A 24 -25.27 2.23 -27.32
C ILE A 24 -24.25 2.68 -26.25
N CYS A 25 -24.71 3.10 -25.06
CA CYS A 25 -23.82 3.49 -23.97
C CYS A 25 -22.88 2.35 -23.56
N LEU A 26 -23.37 1.12 -23.46
CA LEU A 26 -22.56 -0.03 -23.10
C LEU A 26 -21.49 -0.33 -24.16
N VAL A 27 -21.85 -0.29 -25.45
CA VAL A 27 -20.90 -0.46 -26.57
C VAL A 27 -19.84 0.64 -26.53
N VAL A 28 -20.23 1.90 -26.31
CA VAL A 28 -19.29 3.02 -26.16
C VAL A 28 -18.36 2.79 -24.97
N PHE A 29 -18.87 2.40 -23.81
CA PHE A 29 -18.05 2.24 -22.60
C PHE A 29 -17.04 1.11 -22.75
N VAL A 30 -17.46 -0.04 -23.29
CA VAL A 30 -16.56 -1.19 -23.49
C VAL A 30 -15.52 -0.91 -24.58
N SER A 31 -15.92 -0.30 -25.70
CA SER A 31 -14.99 0.02 -26.80
C SER A 31 -13.97 1.09 -26.40
N THR A 32 -14.42 2.16 -25.73
CA THR A 32 -13.52 3.21 -25.21
C THR A 32 -12.61 2.67 -24.12
N ALA A 33 -13.10 1.80 -23.21
CA ALA A 33 -12.27 1.15 -22.19
C ALA A 33 -11.16 0.32 -22.82
N PHE A 34 -11.51 -0.50 -23.82
CA PHE A 34 -10.56 -1.32 -24.54
C PHE A 34 -9.47 -0.47 -25.20
N ILE A 35 -9.85 0.57 -25.96
CA ILE A 35 -8.89 1.48 -26.60
C ILE A 35 -8.01 2.19 -25.57
N PHE A 36 -8.60 2.70 -24.47
CA PHE A 36 -7.84 3.36 -23.41
C PHE A 36 -6.80 2.43 -22.79
N LEU A 37 -7.20 1.19 -22.49
CA LEU A 37 -6.29 0.19 -21.92
C LEU A 37 -5.17 -0.18 -22.89
N VAL A 38 -5.48 -0.56 -24.13
CA VAL A 38 -4.44 -1.06 -25.04
C VAL A 38 -3.50 0.03 -25.53
N TYR A 39 -3.97 1.27 -25.71
CA TYR A 39 -3.11 2.37 -26.18
C TYR A 39 -2.37 3.09 -25.07
N PHE A 40 -3.01 3.36 -23.94
CA PHE A 40 -2.42 4.20 -22.91
C PHE A 40 -1.82 3.42 -21.75
N ALA A 41 -2.32 2.22 -21.40
CA ALA A 41 -1.73 1.49 -20.28
C ALA A 41 -0.26 1.10 -20.49
N PRO A 42 0.18 0.60 -21.66
CA PRO A 42 1.60 0.28 -21.86
C PRO A 42 2.54 1.47 -21.66
N PRO A 43 2.38 2.64 -22.32
CA PRO A 43 3.28 3.77 -22.08
C PRO A 43 3.16 4.33 -20.65
N LEU A 44 1.96 4.39 -20.06
CA LEU A 44 1.73 5.08 -18.78
C LEU A 44 2.01 4.21 -17.54
N ALA A 45 1.58 2.95 -17.57
CA ALA A 45 1.66 2.02 -16.44
C ALA A 45 2.86 1.07 -16.54
N VAL A 46 3.54 1.00 -17.70
CA VAL A 46 4.72 0.14 -17.91
C VAL A 46 5.96 0.97 -18.15
N ILE A 47 6.02 1.72 -19.26
CA ILE A 47 7.22 2.45 -19.66
C ILE A 47 7.55 3.54 -18.64
N LEU A 48 6.59 4.41 -18.34
CA LEU A 48 6.78 5.49 -17.36
C LEU A 48 7.05 4.94 -15.96
N ARG A 49 6.54 3.75 -15.64
CA ARG A 49 6.77 3.08 -14.35
C ARG A 49 8.21 2.63 -14.17
N PHE A 50 8.92 2.29 -15.24
CA PHE A 50 10.36 2.05 -15.20
C PHE A 50 11.16 3.31 -14.81
N LEU A 51 10.62 4.50 -15.06
CA LEU A 51 11.27 5.76 -14.71
C LEU A 51 10.88 6.22 -13.29
N SER A 52 9.59 6.23 -12.98
CA SER A 52 9.08 6.65 -11.67
C SER A 52 7.68 6.09 -11.41
N ILE A 53 7.50 5.41 -10.29
CA ILE A 53 6.19 4.91 -9.84
C ILE A 53 5.21 6.08 -9.63
N ARG A 54 5.68 7.15 -8.98
CA ARG A 54 4.86 8.34 -8.68
C ARG A 54 4.31 8.99 -9.94
N TRP A 55 5.17 9.25 -10.93
CA TRP A 55 4.71 9.83 -12.19
C TRP A 55 3.81 8.87 -12.97
N SER A 56 4.14 7.58 -12.99
CA SER A 56 3.29 6.55 -13.59
C SER A 56 1.89 6.56 -12.99
N ARG A 57 1.77 6.53 -11.66
CA ARG A 57 0.47 6.62 -10.96
C ARG A 57 -0.25 7.90 -11.30
N LYS A 58 0.41 9.06 -11.20
CA LYS A 58 -0.21 10.37 -11.46
C LYS A 58 -0.79 10.47 -12.87
N VAL A 59 -0.02 10.09 -13.89
CA VAL A 59 -0.46 10.19 -15.30
C VAL A 59 -1.48 9.11 -15.64
N THR A 60 -1.32 7.89 -15.12
CA THR A 60 -2.31 6.80 -15.27
C THR A 60 -3.63 7.21 -14.62
N SER A 61 -3.62 7.67 -13.37
CA SER A 61 -4.79 8.17 -12.66
C SER A 61 -5.48 9.29 -13.44
N PHE A 62 -4.73 10.25 -13.98
CA PHE A 62 -5.30 11.30 -14.82
C PHE A 62 -5.99 10.73 -16.06
N ALA A 63 -5.30 9.92 -16.86
CA ALA A 63 -5.84 9.36 -18.10
C ALA A 63 -7.09 8.50 -17.87
N PHE A 64 -7.04 7.60 -16.88
CA PHE A 64 -8.16 6.71 -16.57
C PHE A 64 -9.29 7.41 -15.83
N SER A 65 -9.03 8.54 -15.14
CA SER A 65 -10.12 9.37 -14.58
C SER A 65 -11.04 9.96 -15.65
N LEU A 66 -10.51 10.26 -16.86
CA LEU A 66 -11.32 10.71 -17.99
C LEU A 66 -12.35 9.65 -18.39
N TRP A 67 -11.93 8.38 -18.44
CA TRP A 67 -12.83 7.27 -18.74
C TRP A 67 -13.79 6.97 -17.58
N LEU A 68 -13.31 6.95 -16.33
CA LEU A 68 -14.15 6.72 -15.16
C LEU A 68 -15.26 7.78 -15.02
N ALA A 69 -14.97 9.04 -15.40
CA ALA A 69 -15.93 10.14 -15.31
C ALA A 69 -17.14 9.97 -16.26
N LEU A 70 -17.07 9.04 -17.22
CA LEU A 70 -18.22 8.69 -18.05
C LEU A 70 -19.36 8.06 -17.21
N TRP A 71 -19.04 7.36 -16.12
CA TRP A 71 -20.05 6.72 -15.27
C TRP A 71 -20.91 7.73 -14.49
N PRO A 72 -20.35 8.67 -13.70
CA PRO A 72 -21.12 9.78 -13.13
C PRO A 72 -21.94 10.56 -14.17
N PHE A 73 -21.39 10.76 -15.37
CA PHE A 73 -22.13 11.40 -16.47
C PHE A 73 -23.34 10.57 -16.91
N LEU A 74 -23.17 9.25 -17.06
CA LEU A 74 -24.27 8.32 -17.36
C LEU A 74 -25.33 8.35 -16.26
N PHE A 75 -24.94 8.30 -14.99
CA PHE A 75 -25.86 8.26 -13.86
C PHE A 75 -26.65 9.57 -13.73
N GLU A 76 -25.95 10.69 -13.56
CA GLU A 76 -26.61 11.94 -13.18
C GLU A 76 -27.23 12.68 -14.37
N LYS A 77 -26.59 12.65 -15.56
CA LYS A 77 -27.04 13.46 -16.70
C LYS A 77 -27.86 12.69 -17.72
N ILE A 78 -27.42 11.50 -18.10
CA ILE A 78 -28.14 10.68 -19.09
C ILE A 78 -29.32 9.97 -18.43
N ASN A 79 -29.08 9.33 -17.28
CA ASN A 79 -30.09 8.61 -16.54
C ASN A 79 -30.88 9.49 -15.60
N ARG A 80 -30.45 10.73 -15.31
CA ARG A 80 -31.16 11.62 -14.39
C ARG A 80 -31.41 10.95 -13.03
N THR A 81 -30.43 10.20 -12.55
CA THR A 81 -30.37 9.70 -11.17
C THR A 81 -29.89 10.85 -10.30
N LYS A 82 -30.66 11.19 -9.26
CA LYS A 82 -30.29 12.27 -8.35
C LYS A 82 -29.34 11.73 -7.27
N VAL A 83 -28.14 12.27 -7.14
CA VAL A 83 -27.21 11.94 -6.06
C VAL A 83 -27.29 13.01 -4.99
N VAL A 84 -27.61 12.63 -3.76
CA VAL A 84 -27.85 13.54 -2.63
C VAL A 84 -26.88 13.22 -1.50
N PHE A 85 -26.19 14.25 -1.01
CA PHE A 85 -25.15 14.12 0.01
C PHE A 85 -25.62 14.60 1.39
N TYR A 86 -25.11 13.96 2.43
CA TYR A 86 -25.47 14.18 3.82
C TYR A 86 -24.25 14.03 4.74
N GLY A 87 -24.35 14.54 5.97
CA GLY A 87 -23.33 14.43 7.00
C GLY A 87 -22.25 15.51 6.85
N ASP A 88 -20.98 15.11 6.85
CA ASP A 88 -19.85 16.03 6.87
C ASP A 88 -19.50 16.54 5.46
N THR A 89 -19.09 17.81 5.40
CA THR A 89 -18.43 18.33 4.20
C THR A 89 -16.98 17.84 4.17
N VAL A 90 -16.64 17.08 3.14
CA VAL A 90 -15.30 16.51 3.00
C VAL A 90 -14.37 17.36 2.12
N PRO A 91 -13.09 17.56 2.51
CA PRO A 91 -12.09 18.27 1.72
C PRO A 91 -11.81 17.65 0.34
N SER A 92 -11.36 18.50 -0.58
CA SER A 92 -10.89 18.08 -1.91
C SER A 92 -9.46 17.56 -1.85
N LYS A 93 -9.13 16.55 -2.65
CA LYS A 93 -7.77 15.98 -2.79
C LYS A 93 -7.17 15.40 -1.51
N GLU A 94 -7.98 15.15 -0.50
CA GLU A 94 -7.56 14.50 0.74
C GLU A 94 -7.18 13.03 0.47
N ARG A 95 -6.21 12.53 1.22
CA ARG A 95 -5.73 11.15 1.14
C ARG A 95 -6.42 10.32 2.22
N VAL A 96 -7.30 9.41 1.79
CA VAL A 96 -8.25 8.78 2.71
C VAL A 96 -8.41 7.29 2.48
N MET A 97 -8.81 6.60 3.54
CA MET A 97 -9.44 5.29 3.44
C MET A 97 -10.95 5.48 3.49
N VAL A 98 -11.69 4.83 2.60
CA VAL A 98 -13.15 4.91 2.52
C VAL A 98 -13.73 3.57 2.95
N ILE A 99 -14.57 3.57 3.98
CA ILE A 99 -15.35 2.39 4.38
C ILE A 99 -16.81 2.61 4.01
N ALA A 100 -17.44 1.61 3.37
CA ALA A 100 -18.83 1.70 2.95
C ALA A 100 -19.63 0.42 3.24
N ASN A 101 -20.94 0.58 3.42
CA ASN A 101 -21.88 -0.55 3.39
C ASN A 101 -22.06 -1.06 1.95
N HIS A 102 -22.44 -2.33 1.80
CA HIS A 102 -22.55 -3.02 0.51
C HIS A 102 -23.96 -3.60 0.30
N ARG A 103 -24.89 -2.76 -0.16
CA ARG A 103 -26.29 -3.08 -0.44
C ARG A 103 -26.52 -3.79 -1.79
N THR A 104 -25.69 -3.53 -2.79
CA THR A 104 -25.80 -4.08 -4.15
C THR A 104 -24.44 -4.18 -4.85
N GLU A 105 -24.36 -4.97 -5.92
CA GLU A 105 -23.15 -5.18 -6.72
C GLU A 105 -22.57 -3.90 -7.36
N VAL A 106 -23.31 -2.79 -7.35
CA VAL A 106 -22.92 -1.50 -7.97
C VAL A 106 -22.65 -0.37 -6.99
N ASP A 107 -22.66 -0.60 -5.66
CA ASP A 107 -22.43 0.48 -4.67
C ASP A 107 -21.11 1.23 -4.88
N TRP A 108 -20.07 0.47 -5.21
CA TRP A 108 -18.73 1.00 -5.49
C TRP A 108 -18.73 2.01 -6.65
N MET A 109 -19.64 1.86 -7.62
CA MET A 109 -19.73 2.80 -8.75
C MET A 109 -20.22 4.18 -8.30
N TYR A 110 -21.04 4.26 -7.25
CA TYR A 110 -21.52 5.54 -6.71
C TYR A 110 -20.50 6.27 -5.85
N LEU A 111 -19.44 5.58 -5.40
CA LEU A 111 -18.29 6.26 -4.80
C LEU A 111 -17.55 7.14 -5.83
N TRP A 112 -17.71 6.87 -7.13
CA TRP A 112 -17.15 7.71 -8.19
C TRP A 112 -17.81 9.09 -8.26
N ASP A 113 -19.09 9.21 -7.95
CA ASP A 113 -19.79 10.51 -7.92
C ASP A 113 -19.21 11.42 -6.83
N LEU A 114 -18.86 10.85 -5.67
CA LEU A 114 -18.17 11.56 -4.60
C LEU A 114 -16.70 11.86 -4.98
N ALA A 115 -15.96 10.85 -5.44
CA ALA A 115 -14.55 11.00 -5.78
C ALA A 115 -14.32 12.00 -6.92
N LEU A 116 -15.23 12.07 -7.90
CA LEU A 116 -15.17 13.06 -8.99
C LEU A 116 -15.28 14.49 -8.45
N ARG A 117 -16.24 14.75 -7.56
CA ARG A 117 -16.44 16.07 -6.93
C ARG A 117 -15.25 16.50 -6.06
N LYS A 118 -14.50 15.54 -5.51
CA LYS A 118 -13.31 15.80 -4.68
C LYS A 118 -12.00 15.77 -5.46
N GLY A 119 -12.05 15.58 -6.79
CA GLY A 119 -10.87 15.55 -7.64
C GLY A 119 -9.99 14.31 -7.42
N CYS A 120 -10.58 13.23 -6.90
CA CYS A 120 -9.88 11.99 -6.51
C CYS A 120 -10.29 10.77 -7.33
N LEU A 121 -11.10 10.94 -8.38
CA LEU A 121 -11.65 9.82 -9.17
C LEU A 121 -10.58 8.87 -9.73
N GLY A 122 -9.45 9.40 -10.22
CA GLY A 122 -8.35 8.56 -10.72
C GLY A 122 -7.52 7.87 -9.63
N HIS A 123 -7.69 8.29 -8.38
CA HIS A 123 -6.89 7.83 -7.23
C HIS A 123 -7.65 6.85 -6.35
N ILE A 124 -8.92 6.56 -6.67
CA ILE A 124 -9.70 5.55 -5.97
C ILE A 124 -9.22 4.15 -6.34
N LYS A 125 -8.96 3.34 -5.32
CA LYS A 125 -8.52 1.94 -5.41
C LYS A 125 -9.45 1.08 -4.57
N TYR A 126 -9.71 -0.15 -5.00
CA TYR A 126 -10.61 -1.04 -4.30
C TYR A 126 -9.91 -2.28 -3.78
N VAL A 127 -10.24 -2.67 -2.55
CA VAL A 127 -10.05 -4.05 -2.09
C VAL A 127 -11.19 -4.90 -2.65
N LEU A 128 -10.87 -5.89 -3.47
CA LEU A 128 -11.87 -6.64 -4.24
C LEU A 128 -11.60 -8.15 -4.26
N LYS A 129 -12.58 -8.93 -4.72
CA LYS A 129 -12.44 -10.39 -4.85
C LYS A 129 -11.57 -10.73 -6.06
N ASP A 130 -10.51 -11.51 -5.85
CA ASP A 130 -9.53 -11.89 -6.87
C ASP A 130 -10.15 -12.48 -8.15
N SER A 131 -11.25 -13.23 -8.02
CA SER A 131 -11.95 -13.78 -9.19
C SER A 131 -12.43 -12.72 -10.20
N LEU A 132 -12.60 -11.46 -9.79
CA LEU A 132 -12.98 -10.36 -10.67
C LEU A 132 -11.83 -9.93 -11.60
N MET A 133 -10.58 -10.25 -11.26
CA MET A 133 -9.42 -10.01 -12.12
C MET A 133 -9.48 -10.79 -13.44
N LYS A 134 -10.33 -11.83 -13.51
CA LYS A 134 -10.54 -12.67 -14.70
C LYS A 134 -11.52 -12.06 -15.71
N LEU A 135 -12.19 -10.97 -15.38
CA LEU A 135 -13.10 -10.29 -16.29
C LEU A 135 -12.32 -9.65 -17.44
N PRO A 136 -12.61 -9.98 -18.72
CA PRO A 136 -11.95 -9.35 -19.86
C PRO A 136 -12.08 -7.83 -19.80
N VAL A 137 -11.02 -7.11 -20.16
CA VAL A 137 -10.93 -5.63 -20.12
C VAL A 137 -10.96 -5.06 -18.70
N PHE A 138 -11.95 -5.38 -17.88
CA PHE A 138 -12.09 -4.88 -16.51
C PHE A 138 -10.94 -5.33 -15.60
N GLY A 139 -10.54 -6.61 -15.67
CA GLY A 139 -9.41 -7.14 -14.90
C GLY A 139 -8.10 -6.42 -15.23
N TRP A 140 -7.89 -6.06 -16.51
CA TRP A 140 -6.73 -5.26 -16.93
C TRP A 140 -6.80 -3.85 -16.35
N GLY A 141 -7.99 -3.23 -16.35
CA GLY A 141 -8.22 -1.94 -15.71
C GLY A 141 -7.93 -1.97 -14.20
N PHE A 142 -8.40 -2.99 -13.50
CA PHE A 142 -8.12 -3.19 -12.07
C PHE A 142 -6.63 -3.37 -11.81
N HIS A 143 -5.92 -4.09 -12.68
CA HIS A 143 -4.47 -4.26 -12.57
C HIS A 143 -3.72 -2.94 -12.77
N VAL A 144 -4.07 -2.18 -13.83
CA VAL A 144 -3.46 -0.90 -14.19
C VAL A 144 -3.70 0.18 -13.12
N LEU A 145 -4.90 0.20 -12.53
CA LEU A 145 -5.25 1.11 -11.43
C LEU A 145 -4.74 0.64 -10.06
N GLU A 146 -4.05 -0.50 -10.02
CA GLU A 146 -3.49 -1.13 -8.81
C GLU A 146 -4.54 -1.41 -7.73
N PHE A 147 -5.69 -1.97 -8.11
CA PHE A 147 -6.64 -2.50 -7.15
C PHE A 147 -6.05 -3.70 -6.40
N LEU A 148 -6.59 -4.00 -5.22
CA LEU A 148 -6.07 -5.01 -4.30
C LEU A 148 -6.95 -6.27 -4.36
N PRO A 149 -6.61 -7.27 -5.20
CA PRO A 149 -7.35 -8.52 -5.28
C PRO A 149 -7.04 -9.42 -4.09
N LEU A 150 -8.08 -9.94 -3.43
CA LEU A 150 -7.99 -10.87 -2.31
C LEU A 150 -8.77 -12.17 -2.59
N GLN A 151 -8.22 -13.29 -2.18
CA GLN A 151 -8.83 -14.63 -2.31
C GLN A 151 -9.93 -14.88 -1.27
N ARG A 152 -10.06 -14.00 -0.28
CA ARG A 152 -10.94 -14.13 0.91
C ARG A 152 -10.49 -15.25 1.85
N LYS A 153 -9.17 -15.43 1.97
CA LYS A 153 -8.50 -16.38 2.86
C LYS A 153 -7.36 -15.65 3.57
N TRP A 154 -7.52 -15.39 4.87
CA TRP A 154 -6.63 -14.48 5.60
C TRP A 154 -5.15 -14.87 5.51
N GLU A 155 -4.86 -16.15 5.68
CA GLU A 155 -3.50 -16.70 5.73
C GLU A 155 -2.73 -16.47 4.42
N SER A 156 -3.44 -16.44 3.29
CA SER A 156 -2.86 -16.16 1.98
C SER A 156 -2.91 -14.68 1.61
N ASP A 157 -3.94 -13.97 2.07
CA ASP A 157 -4.23 -12.59 1.71
C ASP A 157 -3.41 -11.58 2.51
N GLU A 158 -3.12 -11.84 3.78
CA GLU A 158 -2.38 -10.92 4.66
C GLU A 158 -1.02 -10.48 4.10
N PRO A 159 -0.10 -11.39 3.73
CA PRO A 159 1.21 -10.98 3.21
C PRO A 159 1.08 -10.19 1.90
N VAL A 160 0.16 -10.59 1.01
CA VAL A 160 -0.10 -9.89 -0.26
C VAL A 160 -0.66 -8.49 -0.02
N LEU A 161 -1.62 -8.37 0.90
CA LEU A 161 -2.23 -7.11 1.29
C LEU A 161 -1.18 -6.15 1.87
N ARG A 162 -0.39 -6.59 2.84
CA ARG A 162 0.70 -5.80 3.43
C ARG A 162 1.71 -5.36 2.38
N GLN A 163 2.12 -6.26 1.49
CA GLN A 163 3.05 -5.95 0.40
C GLN A 163 2.49 -4.91 -0.59
N MET A 164 1.20 -4.97 -0.93
CA MET A 164 0.60 -3.98 -1.82
C MET A 164 0.45 -2.62 -1.13
N LEU A 165 -0.02 -2.62 0.12
CA LEU A 165 -0.20 -1.42 0.92
C LEU A 165 1.11 -0.68 1.20
N SER A 166 2.22 -1.40 1.41
CA SER A 166 3.53 -0.78 1.63
C SER A 166 3.94 0.11 0.47
N THR A 167 3.53 -0.21 -0.77
CA THR A 167 3.79 0.62 -1.95
C THR A 167 2.96 1.91 -2.00
N PHE A 168 1.98 2.05 -1.12
CA PHE A 168 1.12 3.22 -1.06
C PHE A 168 1.49 4.17 0.07
N THR A 169 2.49 3.88 0.91
CA THR A 169 2.81 4.66 2.13
C THR A 169 3.33 6.08 1.88
N ASP A 170 3.76 6.42 0.66
CA ASP A 170 4.17 7.79 0.31
C ASP A 170 2.99 8.77 0.44
N ALA A 171 3.07 9.68 1.40
CA ALA A 171 2.07 10.70 1.67
C ALA A 171 1.91 11.70 0.50
N GLN A 172 2.89 11.79 -0.40
CA GLN A 172 2.82 12.67 -1.57
C GLN A 172 2.05 12.06 -2.75
N ASP A 173 1.76 10.76 -2.71
CA ASP A 173 0.92 10.07 -3.69
C ASP A 173 -0.55 10.18 -3.26
N PRO A 174 -1.47 10.72 -4.09
CA PRO A 174 -2.89 10.74 -3.73
C PRO A 174 -3.47 9.32 -3.69
N LEU A 175 -4.30 9.04 -2.68
CA LEU A 175 -4.92 7.72 -2.48
C LEU A 175 -6.32 7.84 -1.89
N TRP A 176 -7.27 7.14 -2.50
CA TRP A 176 -8.59 6.83 -1.94
C TRP A 176 -8.76 5.32 -1.88
N LEU A 177 -8.42 4.69 -0.75
CA LEU A 177 -8.54 3.24 -0.60
C LEU A 177 -9.95 2.87 -0.13
N ALA A 178 -10.78 2.38 -1.03
CA ALA A 178 -12.15 1.96 -0.75
C ALA A 178 -12.22 0.49 -0.34
N ILE A 179 -12.87 0.24 0.80
CA ILE A 179 -13.08 -1.07 1.40
C ILE A 179 -14.57 -1.23 1.73
N PHE A 180 -15.10 -2.41 1.48
CA PHE A 180 -16.44 -2.83 1.92
C PHE A 180 -16.28 -3.90 3.01
N PRO A 181 -16.22 -3.53 4.30
CA PRO A 181 -15.97 -4.47 5.39
C PRO A 181 -16.96 -5.63 5.50
N GLU A 182 -18.18 -5.51 4.97
CA GLU A 182 -19.14 -6.62 4.88
C GLU A 182 -18.58 -7.81 4.06
N GLY A 183 -17.65 -7.55 3.13
CA GLY A 183 -16.98 -8.55 2.29
C GLY A 183 -17.88 -9.20 1.24
N THR A 184 -19.17 -8.85 1.19
CA THR A 184 -20.15 -9.29 0.20
C THR A 184 -21.33 -8.33 0.19
N ASP A 185 -22.06 -8.31 -0.92
CA ASP A 185 -23.36 -7.70 -1.08
C ASP A 185 -24.41 -8.27 -0.09
N PHE A 186 -25.24 -7.37 0.42
CA PHE A 186 -26.33 -7.64 1.34
C PHE A 186 -27.44 -8.46 0.67
N THR A 187 -27.88 -9.52 1.35
CA THR A 187 -29.13 -10.21 1.05
C THR A 187 -29.82 -10.55 2.36
N GLU A 188 -31.15 -10.72 2.35
CA GLU A 188 -31.89 -11.09 3.57
C GLU A 188 -31.35 -12.38 4.19
N GLN A 189 -30.98 -13.36 3.37
CA GLN A 189 -30.41 -14.62 3.85
C GLN A 189 -29.05 -14.42 4.52
N LYS A 190 -28.16 -13.61 3.91
CA LYS A 190 -26.85 -13.30 4.51
C LYS A 190 -27.00 -12.49 5.79
N CYS A 191 -27.98 -11.59 5.84
CA CYS A 191 -28.32 -10.82 7.03
C CYS A 191 -28.74 -11.76 8.18
N LYS A 192 -29.68 -12.68 7.95
CA LYS A 192 -30.08 -13.69 8.94
C LYS A 192 -28.90 -14.51 9.46
N ASN A 193 -28.00 -14.94 8.57
CA ASN A 193 -26.79 -15.67 8.95
C ASN A 193 -25.86 -14.81 9.81
N SER A 194 -25.68 -13.54 9.42
CA SER A 194 -24.87 -12.57 10.19
C SER A 194 -25.47 -12.28 11.57
N GLN A 195 -26.79 -12.21 11.68
CA GLN A 195 -27.52 -12.00 12.94
C GLN A 195 -27.35 -13.19 13.89
N ASN A 196 -27.49 -14.41 13.36
CA ASN A 196 -27.29 -15.63 14.13
C ASN A 196 -25.85 -15.71 14.68
N PHE A 197 -24.87 -15.41 13.84
CA PHE A 197 -23.47 -15.36 14.26
C PHE A 197 -23.24 -14.29 15.33
N ALA A 198 -23.70 -13.05 15.09
CA ALA A 198 -23.54 -11.95 16.05
C ALA A 198 -24.14 -12.28 17.42
N ALA A 199 -25.34 -12.87 17.46
CA ALA A 199 -25.98 -13.32 18.70
C ALA A 199 -25.18 -14.41 19.43
N GLN A 200 -24.55 -15.34 18.69
CA GLN A 200 -23.72 -16.40 19.28
C GLN A 200 -22.44 -15.88 19.92
N VAL A 201 -21.80 -14.86 19.32
CA VAL A 201 -20.51 -14.32 19.80
C VAL A 201 -20.66 -13.04 20.63
N GLY A 202 -21.89 -12.64 20.97
CA GLY A 202 -22.16 -11.48 21.82
C GLY A 202 -21.90 -10.13 21.14
N LEU A 203 -21.98 -10.05 19.81
CA LEU A 203 -21.82 -8.82 19.03
C LEU A 203 -23.18 -8.20 18.67
N PRO A 204 -23.23 -6.90 18.31
CA PRO A 204 -24.47 -6.23 17.92
C PRO A 204 -25.18 -6.92 16.75
N VAL A 205 -26.49 -7.15 16.92
CA VAL A 205 -27.36 -7.71 15.88
C VAL A 205 -27.82 -6.59 14.96
N LEU A 206 -27.39 -6.62 13.70
CA LEU A 206 -27.68 -5.60 12.67
C LEU A 206 -28.77 -6.09 11.70
N TYR A 207 -29.55 -5.18 11.12
CA TYR A 207 -30.74 -5.51 10.32
C TYR A 207 -30.68 -5.05 8.85
N ASN A 208 -29.84 -4.07 8.54
CA ASN A 208 -29.76 -3.36 7.26
C ASN A 208 -28.38 -3.46 6.61
N VAL A 209 -27.37 -3.88 7.38
CA VAL A 209 -26.00 -4.18 6.98
C VAL A 209 -25.57 -5.52 7.57
N LEU A 210 -24.53 -6.12 7.03
CA LEU A 210 -23.86 -7.27 7.62
C LEU A 210 -22.83 -6.84 8.67
N LEU A 211 -22.51 -7.73 9.60
CA LEU A 211 -21.43 -7.52 10.56
C LEU A 211 -20.09 -7.37 9.80
N PRO A 212 -19.31 -6.31 10.05
CA PRO A 212 -18.09 -6.05 9.30
C PRO A 212 -16.98 -7.04 9.67
N LYS A 213 -16.17 -7.42 8.68
CA LYS A 213 -14.92 -8.15 8.88
C LYS A 213 -13.80 -7.15 9.19
N THR A 214 -13.17 -7.28 10.35
CA THR A 214 -12.26 -6.26 10.89
C THR A 214 -10.82 -6.40 10.40
N LYS A 215 -10.29 -7.62 10.25
CA LYS A 215 -8.87 -7.88 9.95
C LYS A 215 -8.32 -7.06 8.77
N GLY A 216 -9.00 -7.08 7.63
CA GLY A 216 -8.57 -6.35 6.43
C GLY A 216 -8.57 -4.83 6.63
N PHE A 217 -9.55 -4.30 7.35
CA PHE A 217 -9.60 -2.89 7.73
C PHE A 217 -8.44 -2.52 8.67
N CYS A 218 -8.19 -3.34 9.69
CA CYS A 218 -7.14 -3.10 10.68
C CYS A 218 -5.77 -3.05 10.02
N VAL A 219 -5.44 -4.00 9.13
CA VAL A 219 -4.17 -3.99 8.39
C VAL A 219 -4.05 -2.80 7.44
N CYS A 220 -5.13 -2.43 6.74
CA CYS A 220 -5.11 -1.23 5.89
C CYS A 220 -4.84 0.03 6.71
N LEU A 221 -5.51 0.17 7.86
CA LEU A 221 -5.32 1.29 8.76
C LEU A 221 -3.91 1.29 9.34
N GLU A 222 -3.44 0.16 9.88
CA GLU A 222 -2.11 0.00 10.47
C GLU A 222 -1.01 0.45 9.51
N VAL A 223 -1.00 -0.09 8.28
CA VAL A 223 0.06 0.20 7.29
C VAL A 223 -0.01 1.63 6.78
N LEU A 224 -1.21 2.20 6.61
CA LEU A 224 -1.38 3.51 5.98
C LEU A 224 -1.53 4.66 6.98
N ARG A 225 -1.68 4.40 8.28
CA ARG A 225 -1.99 5.40 9.32
C ARG A 225 -1.08 6.61 9.27
N GLY A 226 0.24 6.41 9.09
CA GLY A 226 1.22 7.51 9.02
C GLY A 226 1.10 8.40 7.79
N SER A 227 0.24 8.06 6.82
CA SER A 227 0.09 8.75 5.54
C SER A 227 -1.37 9.13 5.20
N LEU A 228 -2.34 8.74 6.03
CA LEU A 228 -3.76 9.05 5.81
C LEU A 228 -4.14 10.32 6.56
N ASP A 229 -4.95 11.17 5.94
CA ASP A 229 -5.51 12.33 6.59
C ASP A 229 -6.75 11.93 7.43
N ALA A 230 -7.60 11.07 6.87
CA ALA A 230 -8.85 10.65 7.50
C ALA A 230 -9.37 9.29 6.98
N VAL A 231 -10.35 8.74 7.70
CA VAL A 231 -11.25 7.70 7.22
C VAL A 231 -12.61 8.32 6.90
N TYR A 232 -13.11 8.08 5.69
CA TYR A 232 -14.47 8.43 5.30
C TYR A 232 -15.40 7.25 5.52
N ASP A 233 -16.29 7.39 6.49
CA ASP A 233 -17.31 6.43 6.83
C ASP A 233 -18.60 6.74 6.04
N VAL A 234 -18.79 6.02 4.93
CA VAL A 234 -19.81 6.31 3.91
C VAL A 234 -21.00 5.35 4.01
N THR A 235 -22.21 5.89 4.16
CA THR A 235 -23.45 5.11 4.17
C THR A 235 -24.26 5.42 2.92
N ILE A 236 -24.50 4.41 2.09
CA ILE A 236 -25.25 4.50 0.83
C ILE A 236 -26.64 3.90 1.02
N ALA A 237 -27.66 4.65 0.60
CA ALA A 237 -29.04 4.20 0.50
C ALA A 237 -29.65 4.58 -0.85
N TYR A 238 -30.66 3.82 -1.26
CA TYR A 238 -31.36 4.01 -2.52
C TYR A 238 -32.83 4.29 -2.25
N LYS A 239 -33.39 5.29 -2.93
CA LYS A 239 -34.81 5.55 -2.87
C LYS A 239 -35.56 4.55 -3.77
N ASN A 240 -36.60 3.94 -3.20
CA ASN A 240 -37.41 2.85 -3.78
C ASN A 240 -36.69 1.50 -3.83
N ASN A 241 -35.68 1.34 -4.69
CA ASN A 241 -35.07 0.04 -4.97
C ASN A 241 -33.54 0.12 -5.08
N CYS A 242 -32.86 -0.94 -4.64
CA CYS A 242 -31.44 -1.12 -4.93
C CYS A 242 -31.28 -1.44 -6.44
N PRO A 243 -30.38 -0.74 -7.15
CA PRO A 243 -30.16 -0.99 -8.57
C PRO A 243 -29.27 -2.21 -8.81
N SER A 244 -29.50 -2.89 -9.93
CA SER A 244 -28.54 -3.81 -10.56
C SER A 244 -27.65 -3.06 -11.56
N PHE A 245 -26.59 -3.73 -12.05
CA PHE A 245 -25.77 -3.18 -13.14
C PHE A 245 -26.60 -2.79 -14.38
N LEU A 246 -27.57 -3.63 -14.77
CA LEU A 246 -28.41 -3.35 -15.94
C LEU A 246 -29.40 -2.21 -15.68
N ASP A 247 -29.88 -2.03 -14.44
CA ASP A 247 -30.70 -0.87 -14.11
C ASP A 247 -29.94 0.43 -14.34
N ASN A 248 -28.66 0.47 -13.96
CA ASN A 248 -27.76 1.60 -14.24
C ASN A 248 -27.53 1.78 -15.75
N VAL A 249 -27.30 0.72 -16.52
CA VAL A 249 -27.07 0.84 -17.98
C VAL A 249 -28.30 1.39 -18.71
N PHE A 250 -29.49 0.87 -18.39
CA PHE A 250 -30.73 1.28 -19.07
C PHE A 250 -31.41 2.51 -18.43
N GLY A 251 -30.96 2.91 -17.25
CA GLY A 251 -31.51 4.03 -16.49
C GLY A 251 -32.89 3.74 -15.92
N LEU A 252 -33.09 2.54 -15.37
CA LEU A 252 -34.36 2.10 -14.77
C LEU A 252 -34.46 2.51 -13.31
N ASP A 253 -33.40 2.23 -12.56
CA ASP A 253 -33.18 2.53 -11.16
C ASP A 253 -31.68 2.85 -10.96
N PRO A 254 -31.31 3.55 -9.88
CA PRO A 254 -32.17 4.13 -8.87
C PRO A 254 -32.66 5.52 -9.31
N SER A 255 -33.78 5.94 -8.73
CA SER A 255 -34.28 7.32 -8.88
C SER A 255 -33.37 8.32 -8.15
N GLU A 256 -33.03 8.00 -6.91
CA GLU A 256 -32.17 8.81 -6.05
C GLU A 256 -31.19 7.89 -5.30
N VAL A 257 -29.93 8.32 -5.22
CA VAL A 257 -28.88 7.73 -4.39
C VAL A 257 -28.55 8.72 -3.29
N HIS A 258 -28.61 8.25 -2.06
CA HIS A 258 -28.34 9.06 -0.88
C HIS A 258 -27.03 8.59 -0.28
N ILE A 259 -26.07 9.49 -0.11
CA ILE A 259 -24.72 9.21 0.38
C ILE A 259 -24.49 10.07 1.62
N HIS A 260 -24.48 9.44 2.80
CA HIS A 260 -24.09 10.08 4.04
C HIS A 260 -22.62 9.82 4.31
N VAL A 261 -21.84 10.87 4.52
CA VAL A 261 -20.40 10.77 4.78
C VAL A 261 -20.11 11.27 6.18
N ARG A 262 -19.35 10.51 6.96
CA ARG A 262 -18.68 10.99 8.17
C ARG A 262 -17.19 11.04 7.90
N ARG A 263 -16.54 12.14 8.25
CA ARG A 263 -15.08 12.30 8.15
C ARG A 263 -14.48 12.14 9.54
N ILE A 264 -13.68 11.10 9.72
CA ILE A 264 -13.01 10.81 10.98
C ILE A 264 -11.51 11.01 10.77
N PRO A 265 -10.88 12.04 11.37
CA PRO A 265 -9.43 12.19 11.37
C PRO A 265 -8.74 10.89 11.81
N VAL A 266 -7.64 10.51 11.17
CA VAL A 266 -6.99 9.22 11.48
C VAL A 266 -6.51 9.16 12.94
N THR A 267 -6.19 10.31 13.53
CA THR A 267 -5.78 10.50 14.94
C THR A 267 -6.88 10.13 15.94
N ASP A 268 -8.14 10.18 15.51
CA ASP A 268 -9.30 9.93 16.36
C ASP A 268 -9.71 8.44 16.33
N ILE A 269 -9.04 7.63 15.50
CA ILE A 269 -9.29 6.20 15.38
C ILE A 269 -8.27 5.44 16.24
N PRO A 270 -8.72 4.58 17.17
CA PRO A 270 -7.84 3.88 18.10
C PRO A 270 -6.70 3.11 17.44
N SER A 271 -5.54 3.12 18.09
CA SER A 271 -4.32 2.55 17.51
C SER A 271 -4.23 1.03 17.56
N SER A 272 -4.80 0.40 18.60
CA SER A 272 -4.76 -1.04 18.80
C SER A 272 -5.70 -1.78 17.84
N GLU A 273 -5.35 -3.02 17.46
CA GLU A 273 -6.20 -3.84 16.59
C GLU A 273 -7.58 -4.10 17.22
N ALA A 274 -7.62 -4.38 18.52
CA ALA A 274 -8.86 -4.65 19.25
C ALA A 274 -9.79 -3.43 19.27
N ASP A 275 -9.26 -2.25 19.60
CA ASP A 275 -10.05 -1.03 19.69
C ASP A 275 -10.48 -0.53 18.31
N SER A 276 -9.61 -0.65 17.30
CA SER A 276 -9.96 -0.30 15.91
C SER A 276 -11.00 -1.26 15.32
N SER A 277 -10.98 -2.53 15.72
CA SER A 277 -12.03 -3.51 15.41
C SER A 277 -13.36 -3.15 16.05
N ALA A 278 -13.36 -2.79 17.34
CA ALA A 278 -14.56 -2.34 18.04
C ALA A 278 -15.15 -1.06 17.41
N TRP A 279 -14.28 -0.09 17.10
CA TRP A 279 -14.66 1.15 16.41
C TRP A 279 -15.33 0.87 15.05
N LEU A 280 -14.83 -0.09 14.28
CA LEU A 280 -15.44 -0.46 13.01
C LEU A 280 -16.83 -1.09 13.20
N ILE A 281 -16.99 -1.96 14.21
CA ILE A 281 -18.28 -2.57 14.54
C ILE A 281 -19.29 -1.49 14.96
N ASP A 282 -18.87 -0.54 15.80
CA ASP A 282 -19.71 0.58 16.22
C ASP A 282 -20.09 1.50 15.05
N SER A 283 -19.17 1.74 14.13
CA SER A 283 -19.45 2.47 12.90
C SER A 283 -20.54 1.78 12.08
N PHE A 284 -20.49 0.45 11.95
CA PHE A 284 -21.53 -0.33 11.26
C PHE A 284 -22.86 -0.37 12.01
N HIS A 285 -22.84 -0.35 13.34
CA HIS A 285 -24.04 -0.19 14.14
C HIS A 285 -24.71 1.18 13.92
N LEU A 286 -23.93 2.25 13.73
CA LEU A 286 -24.47 3.56 13.34
C LEU A 286 -25.05 3.52 11.92
N LYS A 287 -24.38 2.88 10.95
CA LYS A 287 -24.91 2.69 9.58
C LYS A 287 -26.27 2.00 9.60
N ASP A 288 -26.41 0.97 10.43
CA ASP A 288 -27.65 0.23 10.59
C ASP A 288 -28.81 1.11 11.04
N LYS A 289 -28.55 1.98 12.03
CA LYS A 289 -29.52 2.98 12.52
C LYS A 289 -29.86 4.02 11.44
N LEU A 290 -28.86 4.53 10.73
CA LEU A 290 -29.07 5.47 9.62
C LEU A 290 -29.97 4.88 8.54
N LEU A 291 -29.73 3.63 8.15
CA LEU A 291 -30.55 2.93 7.14
C LEU A 291 -31.96 2.61 7.66
N SER A 292 -32.12 2.31 8.95
CA SER A 292 -33.44 2.12 9.57
C SER A 292 -34.26 3.40 9.51
N ASN A 293 -33.65 4.54 9.87
CA ASN A 293 -34.29 5.85 9.79
C ASN A 293 -34.60 6.23 8.34
N PHE A 294 -33.67 5.95 7.42
CA PHE A 294 -33.85 6.22 6.00
C PHE A 294 -35.07 5.50 5.40
N LYS A 295 -35.35 4.26 5.81
CA LYS A 295 -36.55 3.52 5.35
C LYS A 295 -37.86 4.23 5.69
N ILE A 296 -37.88 5.02 6.77
CA ILE A 296 -39.06 5.76 7.23
C ILE A 296 -39.07 7.16 6.61
N GLN A 297 -37.93 7.85 6.63
CA GLN A 297 -37.83 9.28 6.29
C GLN A 297 -37.49 9.55 4.82
N SER A 298 -36.94 8.56 4.10
CA SER A 298 -36.41 8.68 2.72
C SER A 298 -35.31 9.75 2.56
N HIS A 299 -34.66 10.14 3.64
CA HIS A 299 -33.46 10.99 3.65
C HIS A 299 -32.59 10.62 4.86
N PHE A 300 -31.31 11.00 4.82
CA PHE A 300 -30.41 10.95 5.97
C PHE A 300 -30.46 12.27 6.74
N PRO A 301 -29.93 12.35 7.99
CA PRO A 301 -29.76 13.62 8.69
C PRO A 301 -28.74 14.53 7.99
N ASP A 302 -28.76 15.83 8.31
CA ASP A 302 -27.73 16.80 7.92
C ASP A 302 -27.49 16.89 6.40
N PRO A 303 -28.47 17.38 5.60
CA PRO A 303 -28.29 17.50 4.16
C PRO A 303 -27.17 18.49 3.81
N VAL A 304 -26.27 18.07 2.92
CA VAL A 304 -25.15 18.88 2.45
C VAL A 304 -25.37 19.27 1.00
N SER A 305 -25.29 20.58 0.72
CA SER A 305 -25.23 21.05 -0.66
C SER A 305 -23.87 20.70 -1.25
N GLN A 306 -23.84 19.85 -2.28
CA GLN A 306 -22.65 19.59 -3.08
C GLN A 306 -22.86 20.12 -4.49
N GLU A 307 -21.76 20.54 -5.12
CA GLU A 307 -21.80 21.02 -6.50
C GLU A 307 -22.42 19.96 -7.43
N GLU A 308 -23.39 20.39 -8.22
CA GLU A 308 -23.92 19.56 -9.29
C GLU A 308 -22.84 19.34 -10.36
N LEU A 309 -22.82 18.15 -10.97
CA LEU A 309 -21.94 17.91 -12.10
C LEU A 309 -22.26 18.90 -13.24
N SER A 310 -21.24 19.60 -13.73
CA SER A 310 -21.39 20.52 -14.86
C SER A 310 -21.63 19.73 -16.15
N SER A 311 -22.79 19.93 -16.77
CA SER A 311 -23.12 19.32 -18.07
C SER A 311 -22.08 19.64 -19.14
N PHE A 312 -21.53 20.86 -19.14
CA PHE A 312 -20.48 21.26 -20.08
C PHE A 312 -19.19 20.48 -19.86
N LYS A 313 -18.70 20.38 -18.60
CA LYS A 313 -17.47 19.61 -18.30
C LYS A 313 -17.64 18.13 -18.62
N CYS A 314 -18.77 17.54 -18.25
CA CYS A 314 -19.06 16.14 -18.57
C CYS A 314 -19.12 15.89 -20.08
N LEU A 315 -19.79 16.77 -20.84
CA LEU A 315 -19.88 16.64 -22.29
C LEU A 315 -18.53 16.85 -22.96
N ALA A 316 -17.73 17.82 -22.53
CA ALA A 316 -16.38 18.05 -23.05
C ALA A 316 -15.48 16.82 -22.82
N ASN A 317 -15.52 16.24 -21.62
CA ASN A 317 -14.79 15.00 -21.30
C ASN A 317 -15.29 13.82 -22.16
N PHE A 318 -16.60 13.65 -22.30
CA PHE A 318 -17.17 12.63 -23.17
C PHE A 318 -16.68 12.78 -24.61
N MET A 319 -16.77 13.99 -25.18
CA MET A 319 -16.30 14.27 -26.54
C MET A 319 -14.80 14.00 -26.72
N LEU A 320 -13.97 14.33 -25.72
CA LEU A 320 -12.55 14.00 -25.72
C LEU A 320 -12.31 12.49 -25.75
N VAL A 321 -12.98 11.72 -24.89
CA VAL A 321 -12.84 10.25 -24.86
C VAL A 321 -13.28 9.64 -26.18
N ILE A 322 -14.39 10.10 -26.77
CA ILE A 322 -14.86 9.65 -28.09
C ILE A 322 -13.86 10.00 -29.18
N PHE A 323 -13.37 11.25 -29.21
CA PHE A 323 -12.40 11.71 -30.19
C PHE A 323 -11.12 10.85 -30.16
N LEU A 324 -10.54 10.65 -28.97
CA LEU A 324 -9.37 9.79 -28.81
C LEU A 324 -9.66 8.37 -29.29
N THR A 325 -10.83 7.82 -28.93
CA THR A 325 -11.23 6.46 -29.32
C THR A 325 -11.35 6.32 -30.84
N VAL A 326 -11.94 7.30 -31.53
CA VAL A 326 -12.06 7.31 -33.00
C VAL A 326 -10.69 7.43 -33.65
N VAL A 327 -9.82 8.31 -33.15
CA VAL A 327 -8.45 8.49 -33.67
C VAL A 327 -7.65 7.20 -33.55
N PHE A 328 -7.57 6.61 -32.36
CA PHE A 328 -6.81 5.37 -32.14
C PHE A 328 -7.46 4.16 -32.83
N GLY A 329 -8.80 4.12 -32.92
CA GLY A 329 -9.51 3.13 -33.73
C GLY A 329 -9.17 3.22 -35.21
N TYR A 330 -9.09 4.43 -35.77
CA TYR A 330 -8.63 4.65 -37.14
C TYR A 330 -7.17 4.22 -37.33
N LEU A 331 -6.27 4.59 -36.41
CA LEU A 331 -4.87 4.16 -36.45
C LEU A 331 -4.73 2.63 -36.46
N THR A 332 -5.54 1.95 -35.64
CA THR A 332 -5.61 0.48 -35.58
C THR A 332 -5.94 -0.12 -36.96
N PHE A 333 -6.93 0.43 -37.65
CA PHE A 333 -7.38 -0.13 -38.92
C PHE A 333 -6.39 0.15 -40.05
N SER A 334 -5.83 1.37 -40.06
CA SER A 334 -5.04 1.92 -41.17
C SER A 334 -3.57 1.49 -41.17
N PHE A 335 -2.96 1.20 -40.02
CA PHE A 335 -1.51 0.93 -39.94
C PHE A 335 -1.18 -0.46 -39.38
N LEU A 336 -0.35 -1.23 -40.10
CA LEU A 336 0.10 -2.56 -39.68
C LEU A 336 0.81 -2.54 -38.31
N TRP A 337 1.69 -1.55 -38.07
CA TRP A 337 2.40 -1.40 -36.80
C TRP A 337 1.45 -1.15 -35.61
N SER A 338 0.34 -0.44 -35.84
CA SER A 338 -0.69 -0.26 -34.80
C SER A 338 -1.37 -1.58 -34.43
N LYS A 339 -1.62 -2.45 -35.43
CA LYS A 339 -2.17 -3.79 -35.20
C LYS A 339 -1.22 -4.67 -34.39
N ILE A 340 0.08 -4.65 -34.75
CA ILE A 340 1.14 -5.35 -34.00
C ILE A 340 1.21 -4.82 -32.57
N TYR A 341 1.22 -3.50 -32.39
CA TYR A 341 1.25 -2.87 -31.08
C TYR A 341 0.06 -3.30 -30.20
N ILE A 342 -1.16 -3.31 -30.74
CA ILE A 342 -2.34 -3.75 -29.98
C ILE A 342 -2.24 -5.22 -29.60
N PHE A 343 -1.80 -6.08 -30.53
CA PHE A 343 -1.62 -7.49 -30.22
C PHE A 343 -0.63 -7.69 -29.06
N LEU A 344 0.52 -7.02 -29.11
CA LEU A 344 1.53 -7.06 -28.04
C LEU A 344 0.99 -6.48 -26.73
N SER A 345 0.24 -5.38 -26.81
CA SER A 345 -0.38 -4.73 -25.64
C SER A 345 -1.41 -5.64 -24.97
N CYS A 346 -2.27 -6.30 -25.74
CA CYS A 346 -3.22 -7.29 -25.24
C CYS A 346 -2.52 -8.49 -24.62
N ALA A 347 -1.50 -9.04 -25.29
CA ALA A 347 -0.72 -10.16 -24.76
C ALA A 347 -0.03 -9.77 -23.44
N TYR A 348 0.58 -8.59 -23.37
CA TYR A 348 1.16 -8.04 -22.16
C TYR A 348 0.12 -7.86 -21.05
N LEU A 349 -0.98 -7.15 -21.31
CA LEU A 349 -2.01 -6.88 -20.29
C LEU A 349 -2.62 -8.18 -19.75
N ALA A 350 -2.88 -9.16 -20.62
CA ALA A 350 -3.38 -10.46 -20.21
C ALA A 350 -2.37 -11.22 -19.34
N SER A 351 -1.10 -11.31 -19.75
CA SER A 351 -0.05 -11.99 -18.98
C SER A 351 0.27 -11.28 -17.67
N ALA A 352 0.45 -9.96 -17.69
CA ALA A 352 0.75 -9.15 -16.52
C ALA A 352 -0.38 -9.20 -15.47
N THR A 353 -1.64 -9.19 -15.91
CA THR A 353 -2.79 -9.32 -14.99
C THR A 353 -2.85 -10.72 -14.38
N ASN A 354 -2.70 -11.78 -15.18
CA ASN A 354 -2.78 -13.17 -14.69
C ASN A 354 -1.61 -13.55 -13.78
N LEU A 355 -0.41 -13.05 -14.06
CA LEU A 355 0.81 -13.32 -13.28
C LEU A 355 1.07 -12.26 -12.21
N ASN A 356 0.18 -11.26 -12.07
CA ASN A 356 0.32 -10.11 -11.18
C ASN A 356 1.68 -9.39 -11.31
N ILE A 357 2.18 -9.24 -12.54
CA ILE A 357 3.46 -8.59 -12.83
C ILE A 357 3.25 -7.09 -12.92
N ARG A 358 4.01 -6.35 -12.11
CA ARG A 358 4.12 -4.89 -12.23
C ARG A 358 5.59 -4.51 -12.40
N PRO A 359 5.93 -3.70 -13.43
CA PRO A 359 7.28 -3.18 -13.57
C PRO A 359 7.71 -2.46 -12.31
N LYS A 360 8.93 -2.77 -11.86
CA LYS A 360 9.62 -1.97 -10.85
C LYS A 360 10.46 -0.91 -11.57
N PRO A 361 10.60 0.30 -11.01
CA PRO A 361 11.42 1.34 -11.62
C PRO A 361 12.82 0.78 -11.87
N PHE A 362 13.31 0.92 -13.09
CA PHE A 362 14.69 0.58 -13.42
C PHE A 362 15.61 1.38 -12.51
N LEU A 363 15.35 2.68 -12.32
CA LEU A 363 16.09 3.56 -11.41
C LEU A 363 16.01 3.19 -9.92
N GLY A 364 15.00 2.43 -9.48
CA GLY A 364 14.90 1.91 -8.11
C GLY A 364 15.37 0.46 -7.96
N SER A 365 15.57 -0.23 -9.08
CA SER A 365 16.15 -1.58 -9.19
C SER A 365 17.60 -1.55 -9.68
N ILE A 366 18.12 -0.36 -9.96
CA ILE A 366 19.48 -0.01 -9.63
C ILE A 366 19.64 -0.44 -8.17
N ARG A 367 20.28 -1.60 -7.93
CA ARG A 367 21.10 -1.77 -6.73
C ARG A 367 21.75 -0.42 -6.55
N ALA A 368 21.50 0.30 -5.45
CA ALA A 368 22.30 1.44 -5.03
C ALA A 368 23.57 1.57 -5.89
N PHE A 369 23.54 2.31 -7.02
CA PHE A 369 24.73 2.45 -7.89
C PHE A 369 25.74 3.38 -7.21
N TYR A 370 25.65 3.50 -5.89
CA TYR A 370 26.62 4.16 -5.07
C TYR A 370 27.56 3.09 -4.54
N THR A 371 28.84 3.36 -4.73
CA THR A 371 29.92 2.68 -4.03
C THR A 371 29.63 2.73 -2.53
N VAL A 372 29.82 1.59 -1.86
CA VAL A 372 29.88 1.55 -0.40
C VAL A 372 31.32 1.33 0.00
N TRP A 373 31.71 1.87 1.15
CA TRP A 373 33.03 1.63 1.72
C TRP A 373 32.86 0.83 3.00
N PRO A 374 32.85 -0.51 2.95
CA PRO A 374 32.73 -1.31 4.15
C PRO A 374 33.81 -0.95 5.16
N GLY A 375 33.40 -0.84 6.43
CA GLY A 375 34.28 -0.77 7.59
C GLY A 375 34.20 -2.09 8.35
N THR A 376 35.32 -2.48 8.96
CA THR A 376 35.39 -3.68 9.79
C THR A 376 36.08 -3.34 11.11
N LEU A 377 35.65 -3.99 12.20
CA LEU A 377 36.30 -3.85 13.49
C LEU A 377 36.25 -5.19 14.22
N SER A 378 37.40 -5.65 14.73
CA SER A 378 37.45 -6.78 15.65
C SER A 378 37.23 -6.27 17.08
N GLY A 379 36.21 -6.80 17.75
CA GLY A 379 35.90 -6.47 19.14
C GLY A 379 36.83 -7.14 20.15
N ASN A 380 37.39 -8.30 19.80
CA ASN A 380 38.30 -9.06 20.66
C ASN A 380 39.78 -9.00 20.23
N GLY A 381 40.10 -8.19 19.21
CA GLY A 381 41.46 -8.01 18.69
C GLY A 381 42.01 -9.21 17.91
N ALA A 382 41.21 -10.24 17.65
CA ALA A 382 41.59 -11.46 16.94
C ALA A 382 41.70 -11.23 15.42
N GLY A 383 42.57 -10.34 14.97
CA GLY A 383 42.82 -10.08 13.55
C GLY A 383 41.85 -9.08 12.90
N ILE A 384 42.42 -8.18 12.09
CA ILE A 384 41.69 -7.13 11.39
C ILE A 384 41.30 -7.66 10.00
N LEU A 385 40.01 -7.86 9.76
CA LEU A 385 39.51 -8.35 8.48
C LEU A 385 39.47 -7.24 7.44
N GLY A 386 39.97 -7.48 6.23
CA GLY A 386 39.95 -6.47 5.15
C GLY A 386 40.69 -5.17 5.51
N ASP A 387 41.74 -5.27 6.33
CA ASP A 387 42.55 -4.14 6.82
C ASP A 387 41.75 -3.00 7.49
N GLY A 388 40.55 -3.29 8.00
CA GLY A 388 39.70 -2.33 8.69
C GLY A 388 38.74 -1.58 7.77
N GLY A 389 38.95 -1.63 6.46
CA GLY A 389 38.02 -1.05 5.50
C GLY A 389 38.54 -1.02 4.07
N PHE A 390 37.61 -1.07 3.12
CA PHE A 390 37.89 -1.16 1.69
C PHE A 390 36.77 -0.51 0.88
N VAL A 391 36.98 -0.39 -0.43
CA VAL A 391 35.99 0.12 -1.39
C VAL A 391 35.24 -1.07 -1.99
N LEU A 392 33.92 -0.96 -2.12
CA LEU A 392 33.10 -1.96 -2.81
C LEU A 392 32.20 -1.26 -3.83
N GLN A 393 32.51 -1.44 -5.11
CA GLN A 393 31.68 -0.93 -6.19
C GLN A 393 30.37 -1.71 -6.30
N SER A 394 29.37 -1.12 -6.94
CA SER A 394 28.08 -1.79 -7.13
C SER A 394 28.24 -3.13 -7.86
N GLY A 395 27.88 -4.21 -7.18
CA GLY A 395 27.92 -5.58 -7.69
C GLY A 395 29.27 -6.28 -7.55
N GLU A 396 30.26 -5.61 -6.97
CA GLU A 396 31.51 -6.22 -6.54
C GLU A 396 31.29 -7.08 -5.28
N SER A 397 32.18 -8.03 -5.04
CA SER A 397 32.21 -8.88 -3.87
C SER A 397 33.65 -9.11 -3.42
N VAL A 398 33.88 -9.10 -2.11
CA VAL A 398 35.18 -9.43 -1.50
C VAL A 398 34.99 -10.60 -0.55
N HIS A 399 35.93 -11.53 -0.57
CA HIS A 399 35.99 -12.65 0.38
C HIS A 399 36.95 -12.33 1.51
N LEU A 400 36.49 -12.49 2.75
CA LEU A 400 37.28 -12.31 3.97
C LEU A 400 37.24 -13.61 4.77
N THR A 401 38.37 -13.97 5.38
CA THR A 401 38.48 -15.18 6.20
C THR A 401 38.59 -14.78 7.67
N ALA A 402 37.55 -15.06 8.45
CA ALA A 402 37.57 -14.86 9.89
C ALA A 402 38.35 -15.99 10.60
N PRO A 403 39.25 -15.68 11.54
CA PRO A 403 39.88 -16.71 12.36
C PRO A 403 38.87 -17.35 13.33
N PRO A 404 39.12 -18.58 13.82
CA PRO A 404 38.28 -19.18 14.86
C PRO A 404 38.21 -18.31 16.11
N GLY A 405 37.03 -18.18 16.71
CA GLY A 405 36.81 -17.31 17.86
C GLY A 405 36.72 -15.81 17.53
N TRP A 406 36.68 -15.42 16.24
CA TRP A 406 36.60 -14.01 15.87
C TRP A 406 35.29 -13.37 16.35
N SER A 407 35.38 -12.21 16.97
CA SER A 407 34.21 -11.39 17.30
C SER A 407 34.42 -9.97 16.80
N GLY A 408 33.42 -9.42 16.13
CA GLY A 408 33.54 -8.14 15.47
C GLY A 408 32.30 -7.72 14.71
N ARG A 409 32.42 -6.60 14.01
CA ARG A 409 31.32 -5.97 13.30
C ARG A 409 31.72 -5.41 11.95
N PHE A 410 30.74 -5.35 11.07
CA PHE A 410 30.81 -4.76 9.74
C PHE A 410 29.76 -3.68 9.60
N TRP A 411 30.07 -2.64 8.81
CA TRP A 411 29.11 -1.62 8.42
C TRP A 411 29.43 -1.04 7.05
N GLY A 412 28.48 -0.34 6.46
CA GLY A 412 28.67 0.36 5.19
C GLY A 412 28.82 1.85 5.41
N ARG A 413 29.84 2.46 4.80
CA ARG A 413 29.98 3.92 4.71
C ARG A 413 29.49 4.40 3.35
N THR A 414 28.85 5.56 3.31
CA THR A 414 28.31 6.14 2.07
C THR A 414 28.85 7.55 1.85
N GLN A 415 28.91 7.93 0.56
CA GLN A 415 29.37 9.24 0.11
C GLN A 415 30.77 9.61 0.65
N CYS A 416 31.70 8.66 0.54
CA CYS A 416 33.06 8.86 0.99
C CYS A 416 33.91 9.54 -0.08
N ASN A 417 34.83 10.38 0.37
CA ASN A 417 35.88 10.95 -0.46
C ASN A 417 37.23 10.72 0.23
N PHE A 418 38.07 9.86 -0.36
CA PHE A 418 39.41 9.52 0.12
C PHE A 418 40.45 9.90 -0.92
N ASP A 419 41.60 10.40 -0.47
CA ASP A 419 42.79 10.58 -1.30
C ASP A 419 43.50 9.24 -1.58
N GLU A 420 44.56 9.28 -2.39
CA GLU A 420 45.37 8.09 -2.72
C GLU A 420 46.04 7.45 -1.50
N SER A 421 46.21 8.20 -0.41
CA SER A 421 46.77 7.71 0.86
C SER A 421 45.69 7.14 1.81
N GLY A 422 44.42 7.16 1.39
CA GLY A 422 43.29 6.68 2.19
C GLY A 422 42.84 7.67 3.27
N ASN A 423 43.25 8.93 3.22
CA ASN A 423 42.78 9.98 4.12
C ASN A 423 41.56 10.67 3.52
N GLY A 424 40.54 10.93 4.33
CA GLY A 424 39.28 11.42 3.82
C GLY A 424 38.17 11.35 4.86
N LYS A 425 36.94 11.43 4.38
CA LYS A 425 35.73 11.39 5.21
C LYS A 425 34.54 10.83 4.44
N CYS A 426 33.60 10.24 5.17
CA CYS A 426 32.28 9.83 4.70
C CYS A 426 31.17 10.66 5.36
N GLU A 427 30.04 10.82 4.67
CA GLU A 427 28.86 11.50 5.25
C GLU A 427 28.12 10.61 6.27
N THR A 428 28.15 9.28 6.08
CA THR A 428 27.57 8.32 7.04
C THR A 428 28.53 7.18 7.36
N GLY A 429 28.49 6.69 8.61
CA GLY A 429 29.31 5.58 9.10
C GLY A 429 30.81 5.89 9.19
N ASP A 430 31.21 7.16 9.13
CA ASP A 430 32.61 7.58 9.06
C ASP A 430 33.44 7.04 10.22
N CYS A 431 34.68 6.66 9.94
CA CYS A 431 35.62 6.10 10.93
C CYS A 431 36.99 6.78 10.84
N GLY A 432 37.08 7.95 10.19
CA GLY A 432 38.33 8.60 9.80
C GLY A 432 38.87 8.02 8.48
N PRO A 433 40.05 7.38 8.46
CA PRO A 433 40.68 6.90 7.23
C PRO A 433 39.90 5.75 6.56
N LEU A 434 40.26 5.44 5.31
CA LEU A 434 39.70 4.31 4.54
C LEU A 434 39.78 3.00 5.34
N LYS A 435 40.93 2.76 5.98
CA LYS A 435 41.18 1.63 6.87
C LYS A 435 40.80 1.98 8.30
N CYS A 436 39.59 1.60 8.72
CA CYS A 436 39.07 2.01 10.03
C CYS A 436 39.94 1.50 11.18
N THR A 437 40.19 2.37 12.16
CA THR A 437 40.88 2.03 13.42
C THR A 437 39.91 1.97 14.61
N GLY A 438 38.66 2.41 14.41
CA GLY A 438 37.58 2.39 15.39
C GLY A 438 36.23 2.10 14.71
N GLY A 439 35.15 2.17 15.51
CA GLY A 439 33.80 2.00 14.99
C GLY A 439 33.35 3.16 14.10
N GLY A 440 32.39 2.88 13.21
CA GLY A 440 31.71 3.92 12.44
C GLY A 440 30.90 4.85 13.33
N ALA A 441 30.89 6.14 12.99
CA ALA A 441 30.08 7.14 13.67
C ALA A 441 28.58 6.91 13.40
N PRO A 442 27.74 6.79 14.45
CA PRO A 442 26.29 6.70 14.29
C PRO A 442 25.70 7.94 13.59
N PRO A 443 24.61 7.81 12.81
CA PRO A 443 23.83 6.59 12.58
C PRO A 443 24.48 5.59 11.63
N VAL A 444 24.51 4.31 12.03
CA VAL A 444 25.11 3.23 11.24
C VAL A 444 24.41 1.89 11.46
N THR A 445 24.04 1.23 10.36
CA THR A 445 23.56 -0.16 10.39
C THR A 445 24.76 -1.09 10.63
N LEU A 446 24.67 -1.99 11.61
CA LEU A 446 25.74 -2.93 11.93
C LEU A 446 25.35 -4.36 11.55
N VAL A 447 26.33 -5.15 11.12
CA VAL A 447 26.27 -6.61 11.13
C VAL A 447 27.30 -7.10 12.12
N GLU A 448 26.88 -7.86 13.12
CA GLU A 448 27.71 -8.29 14.23
C GLU A 448 27.89 -9.80 14.21
N PHE A 449 29.07 -10.27 14.62
CA PHE A 449 29.40 -11.69 14.69
C PHE A 449 30.18 -12.04 15.95
N THR A 450 29.94 -13.25 16.43
CA THR A 450 30.85 -14.01 17.30
C THR A 450 30.97 -15.42 16.71
N ILE A 451 32.12 -15.71 16.10
CA ILE A 451 32.43 -16.96 15.41
C ILE A 451 32.95 -18.00 16.43
N GLY A 452 32.50 -19.23 16.31
CA GLY A 452 32.92 -20.36 17.12
C GLY A 452 34.42 -20.68 16.97
N SER A 453 35.00 -21.34 17.98
CA SER A 453 36.42 -21.75 17.95
C SER A 453 36.63 -23.04 17.16
N THR A 454 35.58 -23.84 17.01
CA THR A 454 35.57 -25.11 16.27
C THR A 454 34.36 -25.17 15.34
N SER A 455 34.39 -26.09 14.36
CA SER A 455 33.28 -26.27 13.41
C SER A 455 31.97 -26.76 14.05
N THR A 456 32.03 -27.26 15.29
CA THR A 456 30.87 -27.71 16.07
C THR A 456 30.32 -26.64 17.01
N ASP A 457 31.09 -25.57 17.26
CA ASP A 457 30.63 -24.47 18.09
C ASP A 457 29.57 -23.66 17.33
N LYS A 458 28.73 -22.94 18.07
CA LYS A 458 27.74 -22.03 17.49
C LYS A 458 28.38 -20.68 17.22
N ASP A 459 28.22 -20.20 16.00
CA ASP A 459 28.37 -18.80 15.68
C ASP A 459 27.09 -18.07 16.10
N PHE A 460 27.26 -16.82 16.52
CA PHE A 460 26.17 -15.87 16.77
C PHE A 460 26.33 -14.70 15.81
N TYR A 461 25.24 -14.30 15.17
CA TYR A 461 25.25 -13.16 14.28
C TYR A 461 23.91 -12.45 14.25
N ASP A 462 23.95 -11.17 13.93
CA ASP A 462 22.77 -10.33 13.86
C ASP A 462 23.01 -9.10 12.96
N VAL A 463 21.91 -8.40 12.68
CA VAL A 463 21.94 -7.04 12.15
C VAL A 463 21.34 -6.12 13.20
N SER A 464 22.03 -5.02 13.48
CA SER A 464 21.70 -4.13 14.58
C SER A 464 21.49 -2.70 14.10
N LEU A 465 20.36 -2.12 14.56
CA LEU A 465 19.93 -0.74 14.35
C LEU A 465 19.98 0.06 15.66
N VAL A 466 20.63 -0.48 16.70
CA VAL A 466 20.84 0.19 17.99
C VAL A 466 21.59 1.51 17.79
N ASP A 467 22.55 1.51 16.87
CA ASP A 467 23.32 2.68 16.46
C ASP A 467 22.66 3.44 15.28
N GLY A 468 21.40 3.17 14.96
CA GLY A 468 20.68 3.81 13.85
C GLY A 468 20.75 3.05 12.53
N TYR A 469 20.35 3.70 11.45
CA TYR A 469 20.30 3.14 10.11
C TYR A 469 20.89 4.14 9.11
N ASN A 470 21.73 3.68 8.19
CA ASN A 470 22.20 4.47 7.05
C ASN A 470 22.04 3.75 5.72
N VAL A 471 22.41 2.47 5.68
CA VAL A 471 22.29 1.60 4.51
C VAL A 471 21.65 0.26 4.91
N GLY A 472 20.81 -0.28 4.03
CA GLY A 472 20.23 -1.61 4.23
C GLY A 472 21.33 -2.66 4.24
N MET A 473 21.33 -3.54 5.23
CA MET A 473 22.28 -4.64 5.36
C MET A 473 21.55 -5.91 5.74
N GLY A 474 22.05 -7.04 5.24
CA GLY A 474 21.58 -8.35 5.65
C GLY A 474 22.68 -9.39 5.59
N VAL A 475 22.56 -10.41 6.43
CA VAL A 475 23.48 -11.53 6.53
C VAL A 475 22.71 -12.83 6.31
N LYS A 476 23.27 -13.67 5.45
CA LYS A 476 22.77 -15.01 5.16
C LYS A 476 23.86 -16.04 5.41
N ALA A 477 23.55 -17.05 6.21
CA ALA A 477 24.37 -18.25 6.36
C ALA A 477 24.36 -19.07 5.05
N VAL A 478 25.52 -19.58 4.66
CA VAL A 478 25.74 -20.37 3.44
C VAL A 478 26.35 -21.70 3.85
N GLY A 479 25.50 -22.73 3.90
CA GLY A 479 25.83 -24.01 4.53
C GLY A 479 25.66 -23.96 6.05
N GLY A 480 26.31 -24.90 6.75
CA GLY A 480 26.20 -25.06 8.20
C GLY A 480 24.93 -25.78 8.67
N THR A 481 24.79 -25.91 9.97
CA THR A 481 23.65 -26.57 10.64
C THR A 481 23.17 -25.76 11.85
N GLY A 482 21.90 -25.93 12.23
CA GLY A 482 21.26 -25.15 13.29
C GLY A 482 20.17 -24.23 12.75
N ASP A 483 19.94 -23.08 13.39
CA ASP A 483 18.87 -22.16 13.02
C ASP A 483 19.17 -21.47 11.68
N CYS A 484 20.39 -20.94 11.52
CA CYS A 484 20.96 -20.40 10.28
C CYS A 484 20.01 -19.44 9.52
N GLN A 485 19.23 -18.66 10.26
CA GLN A 485 18.21 -17.76 9.71
C GLN A 485 18.82 -16.51 9.08
N TYR A 486 18.05 -15.84 8.22
CA TYR A 486 18.44 -14.53 7.71
C TYR A 486 18.26 -13.46 8.79
N ALA A 487 19.28 -12.61 8.99
CA ALA A 487 19.17 -11.39 9.79
C ALA A 487 19.39 -10.18 8.90
N GLY A 488 18.61 -9.11 9.07
CA GLY A 488 18.78 -7.92 8.22
C GLY A 488 17.63 -6.95 8.17
N CYS A 489 17.83 -5.91 7.35
CA CYS A 489 16.79 -4.99 6.95
C CYS A 489 16.75 -4.79 5.44
N VAL A 490 15.64 -5.18 4.83
CA VAL A 490 15.35 -4.99 3.39
C VAL A 490 14.57 -3.71 3.10
N ASN A 491 13.95 -3.12 4.11
CA ASN A 491 13.18 -1.89 3.97
C ASN A 491 14.11 -0.67 4.11
N ASP A 492 13.87 0.36 3.30
CA ASP A 492 14.64 1.61 3.42
C ASP A 492 14.08 2.50 4.53
N LEU A 493 14.76 2.51 5.68
CA LEU A 493 14.38 3.33 6.83
C LEU A 493 14.62 4.83 6.61
N ASN A 494 15.49 5.23 5.67
CA ASN A 494 15.75 6.65 5.41
C ASN A 494 14.50 7.38 4.87
N GLY A 495 13.72 6.70 4.02
CA GLY A 495 12.47 7.24 3.47
C GLY A 495 11.36 7.47 4.50
N ASN A 496 11.36 6.69 5.59
CA ASN A 496 10.34 6.72 6.64
C ASN A 496 10.84 7.29 7.97
N CYS A 497 12.07 7.81 8.01
CA CYS A 497 12.68 8.31 9.23
C CYS A 497 11.87 9.50 9.81
N PRO A 498 11.51 9.53 11.10
CA PRO A 498 10.88 10.66 11.76
C PRO A 498 11.75 11.91 11.70
N ALA A 499 11.13 13.09 11.65
CA ALA A 499 11.83 14.35 11.42
C ALA A 499 12.94 14.60 12.47
N GLU A 500 12.68 14.24 13.73
CA GLU A 500 13.59 14.37 14.86
C GLU A 500 14.76 13.39 14.85
N LEU A 501 14.73 12.35 14.01
CA LEU A 501 15.79 11.35 13.87
C LEU A 501 16.58 11.49 12.55
N ARG A 502 16.16 12.36 11.63
CA ARG A 502 16.79 12.48 10.30
C ARG A 502 18.19 13.05 10.36
N VAL A 503 19.07 12.48 9.55
CA VAL A 503 20.32 13.10 9.11
C VAL A 503 20.16 13.43 7.64
N THR A 504 20.36 14.70 7.28
CA THR A 504 20.18 15.19 5.92
C THR A 504 21.51 15.53 5.25
N GLU A 505 21.61 15.27 3.95
CA GLU A 505 22.75 15.65 3.13
C GLU A 505 22.88 17.17 3.01
N SER A 506 24.11 17.65 3.10
CA SER A 506 24.46 19.05 2.91
C SER A 506 24.22 19.46 1.44
N GLY A 507 23.14 20.18 1.18
CA GLY A 507 22.85 20.80 -0.12
C GLY A 507 21.58 20.29 -0.82
N SER A 508 21.25 19.00 -0.72
CA SER A 508 20.03 18.44 -1.31
C SER A 508 18.83 18.41 -0.35
N GLY A 509 19.10 18.37 0.96
CA GLY A 509 18.07 18.18 1.99
C GLY A 509 17.48 16.76 2.04
N SER A 510 18.04 15.81 1.29
CA SER A 510 17.63 14.40 1.34
C SER A 510 18.07 13.76 2.65
N THR A 511 17.20 12.94 3.25
CA THR A 511 17.58 12.06 4.38
C THR A 511 18.58 11.01 3.89
N ILE A 512 19.76 10.97 4.50
CA ILE A 512 20.84 10.01 4.19
C ILE A 512 21.06 8.97 5.27
N ALA A 513 20.55 9.23 6.48
CA ALA A 513 20.56 8.28 7.58
C ALA A 513 19.47 8.62 8.61
N CYS A 514 19.15 7.65 9.46
CA CYS A 514 18.19 7.77 10.55
C CYS A 514 18.85 7.40 11.88
N LYS A 515 18.89 8.35 12.82
CA LYS A 515 19.38 8.12 14.18
C LYS A 515 18.50 7.13 14.92
N SER A 516 19.09 6.32 15.79
CA SER A 516 18.33 5.70 16.86
C SER A 516 17.89 6.75 17.89
N ALA A 517 16.91 6.43 18.72
CA ALA A 517 16.49 7.33 19.79
C ALA A 517 17.63 7.60 20.79
N CYS A 518 18.48 6.61 21.08
CA CYS A 518 19.65 6.82 21.93
C CYS A 518 20.59 7.86 21.30
N ALA A 519 20.94 7.72 20.02
CA ALA A 519 21.80 8.66 19.32
C ALA A 519 21.20 10.08 19.17
N ALA A 520 19.87 10.20 19.16
CA ALA A 520 19.19 11.49 19.04
C ALA A 520 19.02 12.22 20.39
N PHE A 521 18.67 11.49 21.45
CA PHE A 521 18.22 12.09 22.70
C PHE A 521 19.15 11.83 23.88
N ASN A 522 20.01 10.81 23.81
CA ASN A 522 20.94 10.42 24.87
C ASN A 522 20.28 10.24 26.25
N ALA A 523 19.02 9.77 26.27
CA ALA A 523 18.25 9.55 27.49
C ALA A 523 18.39 8.10 27.98
N PRO A 524 18.44 7.85 29.31
CA PRO A 524 18.63 6.51 29.87
C PRO A 524 17.65 5.45 29.35
N GLU A 525 16.39 5.82 29.15
CA GLU A 525 15.33 4.97 28.65
C GLU A 525 15.52 4.55 27.17
N PHE A 526 16.24 5.35 26.38
CA PHE A 526 16.54 5.03 24.98
C PHE A 526 17.87 4.30 24.83
N CYS A 527 18.83 4.60 25.70
CA CYS A 527 20.16 4.02 25.68
C CYS A 527 20.31 2.78 26.57
N CYS A 528 19.26 2.43 27.35
CA CYS A 528 19.26 1.36 28.33
C CYS A 528 20.43 1.49 29.32
N THR A 529 20.56 2.66 29.94
CA THR A 529 21.59 2.97 30.94
C THR A 529 20.98 3.36 32.27
N GLY A 530 21.79 3.43 33.34
CA GLY A 530 21.33 3.81 34.68
C GLY A 530 20.21 2.90 35.19
N ASP A 531 19.08 3.49 35.58
CA ASP A 531 17.90 2.76 36.08
C ASP A 531 17.22 1.89 35.00
N HIS A 532 17.61 2.04 33.74
CA HIS A 532 17.16 1.24 32.59
C HIS A 532 18.22 0.24 32.09
N ALA A 533 19.25 -0.07 32.90
CA ALA A 533 20.37 -0.92 32.49
C ALA A 533 20.08 -2.44 32.50
N THR A 534 18.80 -2.86 32.49
CA THR A 534 18.43 -4.27 32.41
C THR A 534 17.29 -4.49 31.42
N PRO A 535 17.14 -5.69 30.83
CA PRO A 535 16.02 -6.00 29.95
C PRO A 535 14.64 -5.76 30.59
N GLN A 536 14.53 -5.91 31.92
CA GLN A 536 13.28 -5.71 32.65
C GLN A 536 12.95 -4.22 32.84
N THR A 537 13.94 -3.34 32.74
CA THR A 537 13.80 -1.90 33.02
C THR A 537 13.88 -1.03 31.77
N CYS A 538 14.49 -1.52 30.68
CA CYS A 538 14.45 -0.86 29.37
C CYS A 538 13.39 -1.52 28.48
N SER A 539 12.21 -0.91 28.40
CA SER A 539 11.14 -1.40 27.52
C SER A 539 11.26 -0.83 26.10
N PRO A 540 10.73 -1.51 25.07
CA PRO A 540 10.61 -0.95 23.73
C PRO A 540 9.90 0.41 23.73
N THR A 541 10.37 1.33 22.89
CA THR A 541 9.78 2.68 22.74
C THR A 541 9.13 2.81 21.38
N GLN A 542 8.40 3.92 21.15
CA GLN A 542 7.82 4.20 19.83
C GLN A 542 8.86 4.21 18.70
N TYR A 543 10.10 4.59 19.01
CA TYR A 543 11.19 4.65 18.04
C TYR A 543 11.78 3.27 17.73
N SER A 544 12.04 2.45 18.76
CA SER A 544 12.53 1.08 18.52
C SER A 544 11.46 0.19 17.89
N ALA A 545 10.19 0.35 18.27
CA ALA A 545 9.07 -0.34 17.64
C ALA A 545 8.95 -0.01 16.14
N MET A 546 9.24 1.22 15.74
CA MET A 546 9.25 1.63 14.32
C MET A 546 10.39 0.95 13.55
N PHE A 547 11.60 0.88 14.12
CA PHE A 547 12.70 0.13 13.53
C PHE A 547 12.41 -1.37 13.45
N LYS A 548 11.83 -1.96 14.50
CA LYS A 548 11.45 -3.38 14.55
C LYS A 548 10.35 -3.73 13.55
N SER A 549 9.36 -2.86 13.40
CA SER A 549 8.28 -3.03 12.41
C SER A 549 8.82 -3.02 10.98
N ALA A 550 9.77 -2.13 10.68
CA ALA A 550 10.41 -2.06 9.38
C ALA A 550 11.40 -3.21 9.15
N CYS A 551 12.11 -3.66 10.19
CA CYS A 551 13.18 -4.64 10.10
C CYS A 551 12.99 -5.72 11.21
N PRO A 552 12.03 -6.66 11.06
CA PRO A 552 11.69 -7.60 12.14
C PRO A 552 12.84 -8.53 12.54
N THR A 553 13.76 -8.81 11.62
CA THR A 553 14.93 -9.69 11.82
C THR A 553 16.20 -8.93 12.18
N ALA A 554 16.08 -7.68 12.64
CA ALA A 554 17.18 -6.87 13.16
C ALA A 554 16.91 -6.43 14.60
N TYR A 555 17.99 -6.17 15.35
CA TYR A 555 17.93 -5.49 16.65
C TYR A 555 17.49 -4.05 16.47
N SER A 556 16.43 -3.64 17.17
CA SER A 556 15.91 -2.28 17.14
C SER A 556 16.34 -1.42 18.34
N TYR A 557 16.77 -2.04 19.43
CA TYR A 557 17.33 -1.41 20.63
C TYR A 557 18.15 -2.44 21.45
N ALA A 558 18.85 -1.98 22.49
CA ALA A 558 19.88 -2.78 23.18
C ALA A 558 19.39 -4.10 23.81
N TYR A 559 18.14 -4.16 24.25
CA TYR A 559 17.55 -5.37 24.85
C TYR A 559 16.40 -5.94 24.02
N ASP A 560 16.47 -5.79 22.69
CA ASP A 560 15.50 -6.43 21.79
C ASP A 560 15.45 -7.94 21.97
N ASP A 561 14.33 -8.53 21.56
CA ASP A 561 14.04 -9.92 21.84
C ASP A 561 14.94 -10.90 21.05
N ALA A 562 14.89 -12.16 21.49
CA ALA A 562 15.73 -13.24 20.97
C ALA A 562 15.50 -13.58 19.48
N SER A 563 14.48 -13.02 18.81
CA SER A 563 14.32 -13.16 17.35
C SER A 563 15.41 -12.43 16.56
N SER A 564 16.20 -11.58 17.22
CA SER A 564 17.18 -10.69 16.59
C SER A 564 18.59 -11.28 16.54
N THR A 565 18.92 -12.28 17.37
CA THR A 565 20.17 -13.05 17.27
C THR A 565 19.93 -14.37 16.54
N CYS A 566 20.70 -14.60 15.48
CA CYS A 566 20.72 -15.87 14.79
C CYS A 566 21.92 -16.72 15.23
N THR A 567 21.74 -18.05 15.23
CA THR A 567 22.84 -18.99 15.49
C THR A 567 23.03 -19.97 14.34
N CYS A 568 24.28 -20.33 14.04
CA CYS A 568 24.59 -21.34 13.03
C CYS A 568 25.96 -21.98 13.32
N SER A 569 26.15 -23.26 12.99
CA SER A 569 27.42 -23.96 13.20
C SER A 569 28.04 -24.37 11.86
N GLY A 570 29.35 -24.15 11.71
CA GLY A 570 30.12 -24.59 10.54
C GLY A 570 29.67 -23.96 9.23
N SER A 571 29.25 -22.68 9.25
CA SER A 571 28.74 -21.96 8.08
C SER A 571 29.73 -20.92 7.54
N ASN A 572 29.52 -20.54 6.29
CA ASN A 572 30.07 -19.29 5.74
C ASN A 572 28.97 -18.22 5.74
N TYR A 573 29.33 -16.94 5.66
CA TYR A 573 28.35 -15.85 5.71
C TYR A 573 28.45 -14.94 4.50
N LEU A 574 27.29 -14.55 3.97
CA LEU A 574 27.15 -13.55 2.91
C LEU A 574 26.51 -12.30 3.49
N ILE A 575 27.31 -11.24 3.64
CA ILE A 575 26.83 -9.90 3.96
C ILE A 575 26.46 -9.20 2.65
N THR A 576 25.22 -8.72 2.58
CA THR A 576 24.69 -8.00 1.41
C THR A 576 24.30 -6.58 1.81
N PHE A 577 24.89 -5.59 1.14
CA PHE A 577 24.41 -4.21 1.19
C PHE A 577 23.24 -4.03 0.22
N CYS A 578 22.22 -3.28 0.65
CA CYS A 578 20.95 -3.09 -0.05
C CYS A 578 20.27 -4.42 -0.45
N PRO A 579 19.99 -5.32 0.52
CA PRO A 579 19.31 -6.58 0.22
C PRO A 579 17.89 -6.32 -0.28
N THR A 580 17.36 -7.22 -1.12
CA THR A 580 15.99 -7.13 -1.64
C THR A 580 15.16 -8.31 -1.14
N GLY A 581 13.84 -8.29 -1.33
CA GLY A 581 12.97 -9.38 -0.86
C GLY A 581 13.30 -10.78 -1.43
N SER A 582 14.08 -10.88 -2.52
CA SER A 582 14.61 -12.18 -3.01
C SER A 582 15.85 -12.67 -2.26
N SER A 583 16.41 -11.84 -1.37
CA SER A 583 17.56 -12.15 -0.50
C SER A 583 17.14 -12.81 0.81
N LEU A 584 15.84 -12.71 1.17
CA LEU A 584 15.22 -13.36 2.32
C LEU A 584 15.22 -14.89 2.19
#